data_AF-A0A935GZN6-F1
#
_entry.id   AF-A0A935GZN6-F1
#
_cell.length_a   1.000
_cell.length_b   1.000
_cell.length_c   1.000
_cell.angle_alpha   90.00
_cell.angle_beta   90.00
_cell.angle_gamma   90.00
#
_symmetry.space_group_name_H-M   'P 1'
#
loop_
_entity.id
_entity.type
_entity.pdbx_description
1 polymer ?
#
loop_
_entity_poly.entity_id
_entity_poly.type
_entity_poly.pdbx_seq_one_letter_code
_entity_poly.pdbx_strand_id
1 'polypeptide(L)'
;MLFSWLDRVIHRGSATADSAASVFAVHLPDGVATLAKYLREQLRAQAKLPGFLDKGIPKIAAQLASQGWPSVELEKVRAYADFFEGADARAYQRVVENGLARGDYAMFITAAESCYLADRFVDGAALLDMFDPHEDETTDWCEYARVAGYLHIAAGRPFEQGLTYFDVALERALFSPGLAVNAGNLYFEAGRMVECNALREGIVRHCPDDPEALFALSYVELARGYYPEGFRLMEARYRMPELGLYMNLSVMNKERWQGQSISGKRLLVHGEQGLGDMLMMVRYLPLLHAQG
;
A
#
# COMPACT_ATOMS: atom_id res chain seq x y z
N MET A 1 8.04 -15.84 17.27
CA MET A 1 9.52 -15.69 17.34
C MET A 1 10.14 -15.18 16.02
N LEU A 2 9.42 -14.37 15.23
CA LEU A 2 9.98 -13.57 14.12
C LEU A 2 10.12 -12.07 14.47
N PHE A 3 9.49 -11.63 15.56
CA PHE A 3 9.48 -10.22 15.98
C PHE A 3 10.73 -9.77 16.76
N SER A 4 11.52 -10.67 17.35
CA SER A 4 12.66 -10.28 18.21
C SER A 4 13.97 -9.96 17.49
N TRP A 5 13.99 -10.05 16.15
CA TRP A 5 15.16 -9.71 15.33
C TRP A 5 15.07 -8.28 14.77
N LEU A 6 13.88 -7.85 14.35
CA LEU A 6 13.60 -6.50 13.84
C LEU A 6 13.88 -5.39 14.87
N ASP A 7 13.56 -5.61 16.15
CA ASP A 7 13.77 -4.60 17.21
C ASP A 7 15.25 -4.33 17.54
N ARG A 8 16.17 -5.26 17.22
CA ARG A 8 17.59 -5.10 17.58
C ARG A 8 18.39 -4.27 16.57
N VAL A 9 17.86 -4.03 15.37
CA VAL A 9 18.56 -3.26 14.32
C VAL A 9 18.20 -1.77 14.37
N ILE A 10 17.06 -1.40 14.95
CA ILE A 10 16.56 -0.01 14.97
C ILE A 10 17.25 0.87 16.05
N HIS A 11 17.94 0.27 17.04
CA HIS A 11 18.45 1.00 18.21
C HIS A 11 19.92 0.81 18.61
N ARG A 12 20.87 0.70 17.66
CA ARG A 12 22.29 0.88 18.00
C ARG A 12 23.01 1.83 17.06
N GLY A 13 23.66 2.81 17.70
CA GLY A 13 24.32 3.95 17.08
C GLY A 13 25.51 3.60 16.19
N SER A 14 25.87 4.59 15.38
CA SER A 14 27.16 4.80 14.71
C SER A 14 28.03 3.54 14.55
N ALA A 15 27.80 2.77 13.49
CA ALA A 15 28.73 1.72 13.10
C ALA A 15 29.73 2.29 12.07
N THR A 16 31.02 2.18 12.38
CA THR A 16 32.15 2.60 11.54
C THR A 16 32.29 1.69 10.30
N ALA A 17 33.10 2.13 9.33
CA ALA A 17 33.18 1.61 7.95
C ALA A 17 33.46 0.09 7.79
N ASP A 18 33.96 -0.60 8.81
CA ASP A 18 34.17 -2.06 8.79
C ASP A 18 32.93 -2.90 9.13
N SER A 19 31.82 -2.26 9.53
CA SER A 19 30.53 -2.95 9.79
C SER A 19 29.68 -3.19 8.53
N ALA A 20 30.04 -2.62 7.38
CA ALA A 20 29.26 -2.70 6.15
C ALA A 20 29.27 -4.09 5.47
N ALA A 21 30.17 -4.98 5.89
CA ALA A 21 30.24 -6.35 5.35
C ALA A 21 29.00 -7.19 5.71
N SER A 22 28.33 -6.92 6.83
CA SER A 22 27.21 -7.73 7.34
C SER A 22 25.81 -7.12 7.14
N VAL A 23 25.69 -5.85 6.72
CA VAL A 23 24.40 -5.11 6.71
C VAL A 23 23.44 -5.57 5.60
N PHE A 24 23.96 -6.03 4.46
CA PHE A 24 23.15 -6.40 3.28
C PHE A 24 23.32 -7.86 2.85
N ALA A 25 23.61 -8.75 3.80
CA ALA A 25 23.71 -10.18 3.52
C ALA A 25 22.30 -10.81 3.51
N VAL A 26 21.95 -11.48 2.42
CA VAL A 26 20.77 -12.35 2.37
C VAL A 26 21.22 -13.73 2.81
N HIS A 27 20.75 -14.18 3.98
CA HIS A 27 20.98 -15.55 4.43
C HIS A 27 19.88 -16.43 3.87
N LEU A 28 20.15 -17.24 2.84
CA LEU A 28 19.14 -18.13 2.28
C LEU A 28 19.04 -19.39 3.15
N PRO A 29 17.84 -19.75 3.66
CA PRO A 29 17.65 -21.04 4.31
C PRO A 29 18.00 -22.21 3.38
N ASP A 30 18.53 -23.30 3.92
CA ASP A 30 18.75 -24.53 3.16
C ASP A 30 17.41 -25.07 2.63
N GLY A 31 17.34 -25.39 1.33
CA GLY A 31 16.16 -25.99 0.72
C GLY A 31 15.05 -25.03 0.28
N VAL A 32 15.30 -23.72 0.17
CA VAL A 32 14.34 -22.78 -0.45
C VAL A 32 14.17 -23.11 -1.94
N ALA A 33 13.01 -23.68 -2.29
CA ALA A 33 12.65 -24.00 -3.67
C ALA A 33 12.35 -22.76 -4.53
N THR A 34 11.93 -21.66 -3.91
CA THR A 34 11.55 -20.41 -4.60
C THR A 34 12.07 -19.18 -3.88
N LEU A 35 13.04 -18.51 -4.51
CA LEU A 35 13.67 -17.28 -4.04
C LEU A 35 12.68 -16.10 -3.95
N ALA A 36 11.56 -16.17 -4.68
CA ALA A 36 10.62 -15.08 -4.96
C ALA A 36 10.00 -14.42 -3.72
N LYS A 37 9.43 -15.20 -2.79
CA LYS A 37 8.81 -14.66 -1.57
C LYS A 37 9.86 -14.13 -0.59
N TYR A 38 10.95 -14.87 -0.44
CA TYR A 38 12.01 -14.54 0.51
C TYR A 38 12.73 -13.24 0.13
N LEU A 39 13.06 -13.08 -1.15
CA LEU A 39 13.63 -11.83 -1.65
C LEU A 39 12.62 -10.69 -1.54
N ARG A 40 11.35 -10.86 -1.89
CA ARG A 40 10.41 -9.73 -1.84
C ARG A 40 10.28 -9.13 -0.46
N GLU A 41 10.06 -9.94 0.57
CA GLU A 41 9.91 -9.45 1.94
C GLU A 41 11.22 -8.86 2.48
N GLN A 42 12.35 -9.51 2.23
CA GLN A 42 13.65 -9.03 2.71
C GLN A 42 14.13 -7.77 1.99
N LEU A 43 14.03 -7.75 0.66
CA LEU A 43 14.37 -6.58 -0.14
C LEU A 43 13.44 -5.43 0.21
N ARG A 44 12.13 -5.65 0.45
CA ARG A 44 11.21 -4.59 0.90
C ARG A 44 11.60 -4.00 2.26
N ALA A 45 12.01 -4.85 3.21
CA ALA A 45 12.48 -4.37 4.51
C ALA A 45 13.81 -3.59 4.40
N GLN A 46 14.74 -4.09 3.58
CA GLN A 46 16.07 -3.50 3.42
C GLN A 46 16.07 -2.28 2.49
N ALA A 47 15.11 -2.15 1.57
CA ALA A 47 14.94 -1.00 0.67
C ALA A 47 14.81 0.33 1.41
N LYS A 48 14.34 0.29 2.67
CA LYS A 48 14.23 1.47 3.53
C LYS A 48 15.58 1.90 4.12
N LEU A 49 16.63 1.09 4.00
CA LEU A 49 17.95 1.37 4.56
C LEU A 49 18.74 2.29 3.61
N PRO A 50 19.40 3.34 4.13
CA PRO A 50 20.24 4.22 3.32
C PRO A 50 21.33 3.45 2.56
N GLY A 51 21.42 3.68 1.25
CA GLY A 51 22.43 3.07 0.37
C GLY A 51 22.19 1.59 0.04
N PHE A 52 21.05 1.01 0.42
CA PHE A 52 20.69 -0.36 0.06
C PHE A 52 20.60 -0.56 -1.45
N LEU A 53 19.95 0.38 -2.15
CA LEU A 53 19.75 0.31 -3.59
C LEU A 53 21.09 0.36 -4.33
N ASP A 54 21.94 1.34 -4.00
CA ASP A 54 23.25 1.52 -4.65
C ASP A 54 24.29 0.43 -4.31
N LYS A 55 24.29 -0.08 -3.06
CA LYS A 55 25.38 -0.94 -2.55
C LYS A 55 24.91 -2.34 -2.15
N GLY A 56 23.68 -2.48 -1.68
CA GLY A 56 23.10 -3.75 -1.26
C GLY A 56 22.71 -4.62 -2.45
N ILE A 57 22.00 -4.07 -3.43
CA ILE A 57 21.54 -4.80 -4.61
C ILE A 57 22.69 -5.42 -5.42
N PRO A 58 23.76 -4.68 -5.80
CA PRO A 58 24.88 -5.28 -6.53
C PRO A 58 25.57 -6.40 -5.74
N LYS A 59 25.64 -6.24 -4.41
CA LYS A 59 26.24 -7.22 -3.51
C LYS A 59 25.41 -8.49 -3.40
N ILE A 60 24.09 -8.37 -3.28
CA ILE A 60 23.16 -9.52 -3.27
C ILE A 60 23.22 -10.25 -4.61
N ALA A 61 23.18 -9.53 -5.73
CA ALA A 61 23.30 -10.13 -7.06
C ALA A 61 24.65 -10.88 -7.23
N ALA A 62 25.77 -10.30 -6.79
CA ALA A 62 27.08 -10.95 -6.84
C ALA A 62 27.14 -12.19 -5.93
N GLN A 63 26.52 -12.15 -4.75
CA GLN A 63 26.43 -13.28 -3.83
C GLN A 63 25.60 -14.43 -4.43
N LEU A 64 24.45 -14.14 -5.04
CA LEU A 64 23.63 -15.15 -5.69
C LEU A 64 24.37 -15.78 -6.88
N ALA A 65 25.04 -14.97 -7.70
CA ALA A 65 25.83 -15.45 -8.82
C ALA A 65 26.98 -16.38 -8.36
N SER A 66 27.68 -16.03 -7.28
CA SER A 66 28.78 -16.86 -6.75
C SER A 66 28.30 -18.18 -6.13
N GLN A 67 27.04 -18.21 -5.68
CA GLN A 67 26.37 -19.43 -5.20
C GLN A 67 25.75 -20.26 -6.34
N GLY A 68 25.92 -19.85 -7.60
CA GLY A 68 25.46 -20.61 -8.77
C GLY A 68 23.97 -20.47 -9.07
N TRP A 69 23.30 -19.44 -8.56
CA TRP A 69 21.90 -19.19 -8.86
C TRP A 69 21.69 -18.86 -10.35
N PRO A 70 20.55 -19.26 -10.96
CA PRO A 70 20.25 -18.98 -12.35
C PRO A 70 20.16 -17.48 -12.65
N SER A 71 20.46 -17.09 -13.90
CA SER A 71 20.39 -15.68 -14.33
C SER A 71 19.01 -15.05 -14.16
N VAL A 72 17.93 -15.84 -14.30
CA VAL A 72 16.55 -15.37 -14.09
C VAL A 72 16.34 -14.82 -12.67
N GLU A 73 16.93 -15.45 -11.66
CA GLU A 73 16.82 -15.00 -10.27
C GLU A 73 17.59 -13.71 -10.02
N LEU A 74 18.70 -13.50 -10.74
CA LEU A 74 19.44 -12.24 -10.70
C LEU A 74 18.62 -11.09 -11.33
N GLU A 75 17.88 -11.36 -12.40
CA GLU A 75 16.99 -10.37 -13.01
C GLU A 75 15.80 -10.00 -12.10
N LYS A 76 15.27 -10.96 -11.32
CA LYS A 76 14.25 -10.65 -10.30
C LYS A 76 14.76 -9.69 -9.24
N VAL A 77 15.99 -9.88 -8.74
CA VAL A 77 16.62 -8.95 -7.79
C VAL A 77 16.78 -7.55 -8.38
N ARG A 78 17.20 -7.47 -9.65
CA ARG A 78 17.33 -6.19 -10.37
C ARG A 78 15.97 -5.52 -10.59
N ALA A 79 14.91 -6.29 -10.87
CA ALA A 79 13.56 -5.76 -11.03
C ALA A 79 13.04 -5.18 -9.72
N TYR A 80 13.26 -5.85 -8.59
CA TYR A 80 12.96 -5.31 -7.28
C TYR A 80 13.74 -4.04 -6.97
N ALA A 81 15.03 -3.99 -7.33
CA ALA A 81 15.84 -2.79 -7.14
C ALA A 81 15.26 -1.61 -7.90
N ASP A 82 14.94 -1.81 -9.19
CA ASP A 82 14.32 -0.79 -10.03
C ASP A 82 12.99 -0.31 -9.42
N PHE A 83 12.16 -1.22 -8.90
CA PHE A 83 10.91 -0.88 -8.23
C PHE A 83 11.11 -0.06 -6.97
N PHE A 84 12.00 -0.50 -6.07
CA PHE A 84 12.25 0.20 -4.80
C PHE A 84 13.01 1.52 -4.98
N GLU A 85 13.71 1.72 -6.09
CA GLU A 85 14.27 3.01 -6.52
C GLU A 85 13.20 3.99 -7.02
N GLY A 86 11.96 3.54 -7.25
CA GLY A 86 10.94 4.32 -7.94
C GLY A 86 11.19 4.45 -9.45
N ALA A 87 12.05 3.59 -10.02
CA ALA A 87 12.28 3.51 -11.45
C ALA A 87 11.24 2.58 -12.11
N ASP A 88 9.95 2.86 -11.89
CA ASP A 88 8.83 1.96 -12.19
C ASP A 88 8.78 1.52 -13.65
N ALA A 89 8.99 2.44 -14.60
CA ALA A 89 9.02 2.09 -16.02
C ALA A 89 10.12 1.06 -16.35
N ARG A 90 11.28 1.15 -15.67
CA ARG A 90 12.43 0.25 -15.84
C ARG A 90 12.16 -1.09 -15.17
N ALA A 91 11.55 -1.10 -13.98
CA ALA A 91 11.15 -2.29 -13.28
C ALA A 91 10.16 -3.14 -14.11
N TYR A 92 9.11 -2.49 -14.64
CA TYR A 92 8.16 -3.13 -15.55
C TYR A 92 8.84 -3.70 -16.79
N GLN A 93 9.66 -2.89 -17.49
CA GLN A 93 10.35 -3.34 -18.70
C GLN A 93 11.20 -4.58 -18.43
N ARG A 94 11.96 -4.59 -17.33
CA ARG A 94 12.79 -5.73 -16.96
C ARG A 94 11.98 -6.99 -16.73
N VAL A 95 10.85 -6.89 -16.03
CA VAL A 95 9.97 -8.05 -15.79
C VAL A 95 9.44 -8.62 -17.09
N VAL A 96 8.97 -7.77 -18.01
CA VAL A 96 8.40 -8.23 -19.28
C VAL A 96 9.45 -8.80 -20.23
N GLU A 97 10.57 -8.10 -20.43
CA GLU A 97 11.63 -8.52 -21.35
C GLU A 97 12.26 -9.86 -20.97
N ASN A 98 12.31 -10.16 -19.67
CA ASN A 98 12.87 -11.41 -19.15
C ASN A 98 11.79 -12.46 -18.82
N GLY A 99 10.51 -12.17 -19.11
CA GLY A 99 9.39 -13.09 -18.85
C GLY A 99 9.21 -13.47 -17.38
N LEU A 100 9.58 -12.57 -16.45
CA LEU A 100 9.72 -12.91 -15.03
C LEU A 100 8.40 -13.12 -14.31
N ALA A 101 7.29 -12.58 -14.83
CA ALA A 101 5.97 -12.63 -14.17
C ALA A 101 5.22 -13.96 -14.36
N ARG A 102 5.63 -14.79 -15.33
CA ARG A 102 4.89 -16.03 -15.64
C ARG A 102 5.12 -17.06 -14.54
N GLY A 103 4.05 -17.43 -13.83
CA GLY A 103 4.12 -18.35 -12.68
C GLY A 103 4.94 -17.81 -11.51
N ASP A 104 5.14 -16.49 -11.44
CA ASP A 104 5.80 -15.82 -10.31
C ASP A 104 4.97 -14.60 -9.90
N TYR A 105 4.15 -14.82 -8.89
CA TYR A 105 3.26 -13.86 -8.27
C TYR A 105 4.00 -12.60 -7.82
N ALA A 106 5.21 -12.77 -7.30
CA ALA A 106 5.98 -11.68 -6.73
C ALA A 106 6.45 -10.71 -7.84
N MET A 107 6.89 -11.25 -8.97
CA MET A 107 7.22 -10.49 -10.18
C MET A 107 5.99 -9.91 -10.88
N PHE A 108 4.88 -10.64 -10.90
CA PHE A 108 3.61 -10.10 -11.38
C PHE A 108 3.22 -8.84 -10.61
N ILE A 109 3.19 -8.88 -9.27
CA ILE A 109 2.80 -7.70 -8.49
C ILE A 109 3.78 -6.55 -8.67
N THR A 110 5.09 -6.81 -8.70
CA THR A 110 6.08 -5.76 -8.95
C THR A 110 5.84 -5.06 -10.28
N ALA A 111 5.64 -5.81 -11.37
CA ALA A 111 5.36 -5.22 -12.66
C ALA A 111 4.00 -4.50 -12.71
N ALA A 112 2.98 -5.08 -12.10
CA ALA A 112 1.63 -4.53 -12.03
C ALA A 112 1.59 -3.20 -11.28
N GLU A 113 2.22 -3.11 -10.11
CA GLU A 113 2.34 -1.86 -9.35
C GLU A 113 3.19 -0.82 -10.08
N SER A 114 4.29 -1.22 -10.69
CA SER A 114 5.08 -0.32 -11.54
C SER A 114 4.30 0.21 -12.74
N CYS A 115 3.43 -0.60 -13.35
CA CYS A 115 2.53 -0.11 -14.39
C CYS A 115 1.61 0.99 -13.87
N TYR A 116 1.05 0.83 -12.67
CA TYR A 116 0.19 1.84 -12.08
C TYR A 116 0.93 3.13 -11.76
N LEU A 117 2.08 3.03 -11.10
CA LEU A 117 2.89 4.18 -10.69
C LEU A 117 3.47 4.95 -11.88
N ALA A 118 3.66 4.29 -13.03
CA ALA A 118 4.12 4.90 -14.27
C ALA A 118 2.99 5.30 -15.25
N ASP A 119 1.72 5.28 -14.82
CA ASP A 119 0.54 5.56 -15.66
C ASP A 119 0.42 4.65 -16.91
N ARG A 120 0.97 3.45 -16.85
CA ARG A 120 0.97 2.44 -17.93
C ARG A 120 -0.16 1.42 -17.74
N PHE A 121 -1.39 1.90 -17.61
CA PHE A 121 -2.53 1.05 -17.24
C PHE A 121 -2.84 -0.03 -18.28
N VAL A 122 -2.70 0.27 -19.57
CA VAL A 122 -2.94 -0.71 -20.66
C VAL A 122 -1.93 -1.87 -20.58
N ASP A 123 -0.67 -1.56 -20.29
CA ASP A 123 0.38 -2.55 -20.09
C ASP A 123 0.09 -3.40 -18.83
N GLY A 124 -0.30 -2.75 -17.74
CA GLY A 124 -0.66 -3.44 -16.50
C GLY A 124 -1.85 -4.39 -16.69
N ALA A 125 -2.82 -4.00 -17.50
CA ALA A 125 -3.95 -4.83 -17.82
C ALA A 125 -3.58 -6.04 -18.70
N ALA A 126 -2.61 -5.89 -19.60
CA ALA A 126 -2.06 -7.00 -20.37
C ALA A 126 -1.37 -8.04 -19.47
N LEU A 127 -0.72 -7.61 -18.38
CA LEU A 127 -0.17 -8.53 -17.38
C LEU A 127 -1.27 -9.38 -16.71
N LEU A 128 -2.45 -8.80 -16.46
CA LEU A 128 -3.58 -9.55 -15.90
C LEU A 128 -4.01 -10.70 -16.80
N ASP A 129 -3.96 -10.49 -18.12
CA ASP A 129 -4.36 -11.51 -19.09
C ASP A 129 -3.31 -12.63 -19.24
N MET A 130 -2.07 -12.37 -18.83
CA MET A 130 -0.95 -13.31 -18.92
C MET A 130 -0.68 -14.09 -17.64
N PHE A 131 -1.14 -13.59 -16.49
CA PHE A 131 -0.86 -14.19 -15.19
C PHE A 131 -2.07 -15.00 -14.71
N ASP A 132 -1.89 -16.32 -14.58
CA ASP A 132 -2.86 -17.17 -13.89
C ASP A 132 -2.48 -17.28 -12.40
N PRO A 133 -3.24 -16.67 -11.48
CA PRO A 133 -2.98 -16.75 -10.04
C PRO A 133 -3.06 -18.17 -9.47
N HIS A 134 -3.67 -19.12 -10.19
CA HIS A 134 -3.77 -20.51 -9.75
C HIS A 134 -2.53 -21.35 -10.07
N GLU A 135 -1.65 -20.90 -10.99
CA GLU A 135 -0.40 -21.60 -11.31
C GLU A 135 0.68 -21.41 -10.24
N ASP A 136 0.58 -20.38 -9.41
CA ASP A 136 1.55 -20.08 -8.35
C ASP A 136 0.93 -20.26 -6.95
N GLU A 137 1.42 -21.27 -6.21
CA GLU A 137 1.00 -21.57 -4.84
C GLU A 137 1.35 -20.48 -3.81
N THR A 138 2.25 -19.55 -4.16
CA THR A 138 2.67 -18.44 -3.29
C THR A 138 1.77 -17.21 -3.42
N THR A 139 0.77 -17.25 -4.31
CA THR A 139 -0.15 -16.15 -4.56
C THR A 139 -0.86 -15.70 -3.28
N ASP A 140 -0.65 -14.43 -2.92
CA ASP A 140 -1.48 -13.75 -1.94
C ASP A 140 -2.74 -13.22 -2.62
N TRP A 141 -3.85 -13.94 -2.45
CA TRP A 141 -5.11 -13.62 -3.10
C TRP A 141 -5.70 -12.25 -2.72
N CYS A 142 -5.43 -11.75 -1.52
CA CYS A 142 -5.89 -10.42 -1.12
C CYS A 142 -5.18 -9.35 -1.94
N GLU A 143 -3.86 -9.45 -2.01
CA GLU A 143 -3.03 -8.50 -2.75
C GLU A 143 -3.22 -8.64 -4.27
N TYR A 144 -3.36 -9.86 -4.78
CA TYR A 144 -3.74 -10.11 -6.18
C TYR A 144 -5.06 -9.42 -6.54
N ALA A 145 -6.13 -9.70 -5.79
CA ALA A 145 -7.46 -9.12 -6.05
C ALA A 145 -7.42 -7.59 -6.00
N ARG A 146 -6.70 -7.03 -5.01
CA ARG A 146 -6.47 -5.59 -4.88
C ARG A 146 -5.84 -5.01 -6.13
N VAL A 147 -4.72 -5.59 -6.57
CA VAL A 147 -3.93 -5.08 -7.71
C VAL A 147 -4.66 -5.25 -9.04
N ALA A 148 -5.21 -6.44 -9.27
CA ALA A 148 -5.93 -6.75 -10.49
C ALA A 148 -7.19 -5.88 -10.66
N GLY A 149 -7.96 -5.70 -9.58
CA GLY A 149 -9.17 -4.88 -9.60
C GLY A 149 -8.90 -3.42 -9.97
N TYR A 150 -7.94 -2.75 -9.32
CA TYR A 150 -7.65 -1.35 -9.65
C TYR A 150 -7.03 -1.21 -11.04
N LEU A 151 -6.12 -2.11 -11.46
CA LEU A 151 -5.48 -2.03 -12.79
C LEU A 151 -6.50 -2.20 -13.90
N HIS A 152 -7.43 -3.15 -13.70
CA HIS A 152 -8.53 -3.37 -14.63
C HIS A 152 -9.32 -2.07 -14.86
N ILE A 153 -9.72 -1.42 -13.77
CA ILE A 153 -10.50 -0.17 -13.82
C ILE A 153 -9.68 0.99 -14.40
N ALA A 154 -8.43 1.16 -13.95
CA ALA A 154 -7.54 2.23 -14.41
C ALA A 154 -7.22 2.12 -15.91
N ALA A 155 -7.21 0.89 -16.45
CA ALA A 155 -7.03 0.64 -17.88
C ALA A 155 -8.28 0.95 -18.73
N GLY A 156 -9.36 1.44 -18.11
CA GLY A 156 -10.61 1.74 -18.79
C GLY A 156 -11.39 0.50 -19.23
N ARG A 157 -11.09 -0.67 -18.66
CA ARG A 157 -11.89 -1.87 -18.86
C ARG A 157 -13.23 -1.75 -18.09
N PRO A 158 -14.25 -2.56 -18.40
CA PRO A 158 -15.58 -2.42 -17.79
C PRO A 158 -15.52 -2.42 -16.26
N PHE A 159 -16.01 -1.35 -15.64
CA PHE A 159 -15.90 -1.13 -14.19
C PHE A 159 -16.43 -2.30 -13.35
N GLU A 160 -17.61 -2.83 -13.71
CA GLU A 160 -18.21 -4.00 -13.05
C GLU A 160 -17.31 -5.25 -13.10
N GLN A 161 -16.56 -5.46 -14.19
CA GLN A 161 -15.62 -6.59 -14.26
C GLN A 161 -14.44 -6.38 -13.31
N GLY A 162 -13.99 -5.14 -13.12
CA GLY A 162 -12.98 -4.80 -12.12
C GLY A 162 -13.45 -5.11 -10.69
N LEU A 163 -14.74 -4.92 -10.40
CA LEU A 163 -15.31 -5.26 -9.09
C LEU A 163 -15.27 -6.77 -8.80
N THR A 164 -15.34 -7.62 -9.84
CA THR A 164 -15.36 -9.08 -9.64
C THR A 164 -14.10 -9.62 -8.94
N TYR A 165 -12.95 -8.96 -9.09
CA TYR A 165 -11.73 -9.33 -8.35
C TYR A 165 -11.93 -9.19 -6.83
N PHE A 166 -12.61 -8.13 -6.40
CA PHE A 166 -12.94 -7.90 -5.01
C PHE A 166 -14.09 -8.80 -4.53
N ASP A 167 -15.07 -9.07 -5.39
CA ASP A 167 -16.19 -9.97 -5.07
C ASP A 167 -15.67 -11.38 -4.73
N VAL A 168 -14.78 -11.93 -5.56
CA VAL A 168 -14.15 -13.24 -5.33
C VAL A 168 -13.40 -13.28 -4.00
N ALA A 169 -12.69 -12.20 -3.65
CA ALA A 169 -11.98 -12.12 -2.38
C ALA A 169 -12.97 -12.12 -1.19
N LEU A 170 -14.06 -11.36 -1.29
CA LEU A 170 -15.10 -11.28 -0.26
C LEU A 170 -15.86 -12.62 -0.11
N GLU A 171 -16.22 -13.28 -1.21
CA GLU A 171 -16.88 -14.60 -1.23
C GLU A 171 -16.03 -15.69 -0.56
N ARG A 172 -14.70 -15.59 -0.71
CA ARG A 172 -13.73 -16.49 -0.07
C ARG A 172 -13.41 -16.10 1.37
N ALA A 173 -14.10 -15.08 1.92
CA ALA A 173 -13.83 -14.50 3.23
C ALA A 173 -12.36 -14.10 3.42
N LEU A 174 -11.71 -13.67 2.33
CA LEU A 174 -10.35 -13.15 2.35
C LEU A 174 -10.36 -11.69 2.78
N PHE A 175 -9.40 -11.33 3.62
CA PHE A 175 -9.37 -10.00 4.21
C PHE A 175 -7.93 -9.53 4.44
N SER A 176 -7.64 -8.31 4.00
CA SER A 176 -6.48 -7.52 4.40
C SER A 176 -6.88 -6.04 4.47
N PRO A 177 -6.20 -5.20 5.26
CA PRO A 177 -6.46 -3.76 5.29
C PRO A 177 -6.40 -3.13 3.88
N GLY A 178 -5.36 -3.44 3.10
CA GLY A 178 -5.19 -2.91 1.75
C GLY A 178 -6.31 -3.33 0.79
N LEU A 179 -6.78 -4.59 0.87
CA LEU A 179 -7.94 -5.04 0.10
C LEU A 179 -9.20 -4.28 0.53
N ALA A 180 -9.44 -4.18 1.84
CA ALA A 180 -10.64 -3.55 2.39
C ALA A 180 -10.75 -2.06 2.04
N VAL A 181 -9.63 -1.33 2.07
CA VAL A 181 -9.57 0.08 1.68
C VAL A 181 -9.95 0.25 0.21
N ASN A 182 -9.28 -0.47 -0.69
CA ASN A 182 -9.51 -0.34 -2.13
C ASN A 182 -10.90 -0.83 -2.54
N ALA A 183 -11.31 -2.00 -2.04
CA ALA A 183 -12.64 -2.55 -2.29
C ALA A 183 -13.73 -1.62 -1.74
N GLY A 184 -13.53 -1.06 -0.54
CA GLY A 184 -14.48 -0.17 0.11
C GLY A 184 -14.77 1.08 -0.71
N ASN A 185 -13.71 1.73 -1.21
CA ASN A 185 -13.85 2.91 -2.07
C ASN A 185 -14.57 2.57 -3.38
N LEU A 186 -14.19 1.48 -4.04
CA LEU A 186 -14.75 1.10 -5.33
C LEU A 186 -16.21 0.63 -5.21
N TYR A 187 -16.56 -0.16 -4.20
CA TYR A 187 -17.96 -0.50 -3.92
C TYR A 187 -18.79 0.72 -3.57
N PHE A 188 -18.21 1.68 -2.83
CA PHE A 188 -18.89 2.90 -2.50
C PHE A 188 -19.22 3.73 -3.75
N GLU A 189 -18.22 3.93 -4.64
CA GLU A 189 -18.42 4.59 -5.93
C GLU A 189 -19.44 3.87 -6.82
N ALA A 190 -19.49 2.54 -6.75
CA ALA A 190 -20.47 1.70 -7.44
C ALA A 190 -21.89 1.75 -6.84
N GLY A 191 -22.07 2.34 -5.66
CA GLY A 191 -23.32 2.26 -4.90
C GLY A 191 -23.62 0.87 -4.32
N ARG A 192 -22.62 -0.03 -4.27
CA ARG A 192 -22.70 -1.41 -3.77
C ARG A 192 -22.64 -1.47 -2.25
N MET A 193 -23.70 -0.96 -1.63
CA MET A 193 -23.79 -0.78 -0.17
C MET A 193 -23.86 -2.09 0.62
N VAL A 194 -24.30 -3.19 0.02
CA VAL A 194 -24.31 -4.52 0.68
C VAL A 194 -22.88 -4.98 0.93
N GLU A 195 -22.02 -4.80 -0.06
CA GLU A 195 -20.61 -5.15 -0.06
C GLU A 195 -19.81 -4.22 0.85
N CYS A 196 -20.10 -2.90 0.83
CA CYS A 196 -19.55 -1.96 1.81
C CYS A 196 -19.86 -2.38 3.26
N ASN A 197 -21.08 -2.89 3.53
CA ASN A 197 -21.45 -3.37 4.85
C ASN A 197 -20.70 -4.65 5.24
N ALA A 198 -20.48 -5.57 4.30
CA ALA A 198 -19.69 -6.77 4.54
C ALA A 198 -18.22 -6.42 4.85
N LEU A 199 -17.63 -5.47 4.11
CA LEU A 199 -16.29 -4.96 4.38
C LEU A 199 -16.18 -4.29 5.75
N ARG A 200 -17.17 -3.49 6.14
CA ARG A 200 -17.23 -2.90 7.49
C ARG A 200 -17.15 -3.97 8.57
N GLU A 201 -17.91 -5.05 8.44
CA GLU A 201 -17.87 -6.16 9.39
C GLU A 201 -16.50 -6.85 9.42
N GLY A 202 -15.87 -6.99 8.26
CA GLY A 202 -14.49 -7.47 8.14
C GLY A 202 -13.50 -6.57 8.87
N ILE A 203 -13.56 -5.24 8.64
CA ILE A 203 -12.67 -4.25 9.27
C ILE A 203 -12.79 -4.31 10.79
N VAL A 204 -14.02 -4.27 11.31
CA VAL A 204 -14.27 -4.33 12.76
C VAL A 204 -13.76 -5.64 13.38
N ARG A 205 -13.80 -6.74 12.63
CA ARG A 205 -13.38 -8.06 13.12
C ARG A 205 -11.88 -8.28 13.06
N HIS A 206 -11.23 -7.88 11.98
CA HIS A 206 -9.86 -8.29 11.66
C HIS A 206 -8.83 -7.19 11.87
N CYS A 207 -9.21 -5.92 11.78
CA CYS A 207 -8.30 -4.81 11.92
C CYS A 207 -8.94 -3.59 12.61
N PRO A 208 -9.52 -3.76 13.82
CA PRO A 208 -10.31 -2.71 14.49
C PRO A 208 -9.53 -1.44 14.82
N ASP A 209 -8.19 -1.50 14.82
CA ASP A 209 -7.32 -0.37 15.15
C ASP A 209 -6.47 0.13 13.97
N ASP A 210 -6.59 -0.51 12.80
CA ASP A 210 -5.81 -0.18 11.62
C ASP A 210 -6.21 1.20 11.06
N PRO A 211 -5.28 2.17 10.99
CA PRO A 211 -5.61 3.54 10.58
C PRO A 211 -6.22 3.65 9.19
N GLU A 212 -5.69 2.89 8.22
CA GLU A 212 -6.13 2.93 6.83
C GLU A 212 -7.53 2.34 6.68
N ALA A 213 -7.77 1.18 7.27
CA ALA A 213 -9.07 0.52 7.23
C ALA A 213 -10.15 1.35 7.95
N LEU A 214 -9.84 1.96 9.09
CA LEU A 214 -10.79 2.82 9.81
C LEU A 214 -11.13 4.09 9.02
N PHE A 215 -10.15 4.68 8.34
CA PHE A 215 -10.39 5.83 7.48
C PHE A 215 -11.22 5.45 6.25
N ALA A 216 -10.96 4.31 5.60
CA ALA A 216 -11.83 3.83 4.52
C ALA A 216 -13.27 3.59 5.00
N LEU A 217 -13.43 2.99 6.19
CA LEU A 217 -14.74 2.79 6.79
C LEU A 217 -15.47 4.12 7.09
N SER A 218 -14.74 5.19 7.39
CA SER A 218 -15.34 6.49 7.64
C SER A 218 -16.20 6.99 6.48
N TYR A 219 -15.78 6.79 5.22
CA TYR A 219 -16.55 7.19 4.04
C TYR A 219 -17.88 6.43 3.94
N VAL A 220 -17.86 5.13 4.25
CA VAL A 220 -19.07 4.30 4.27
C VAL A 220 -20.07 4.81 5.31
N GLU A 221 -19.61 5.12 6.53
CA GLU A 221 -20.48 5.62 7.59
C GLU A 221 -21.02 7.03 7.29
N LEU A 222 -20.18 7.91 6.73
CA LEU A 222 -20.61 9.25 6.28
C LEU A 222 -21.70 9.16 5.21
N ALA A 223 -21.53 8.27 4.23
CA ALA A 223 -22.49 8.13 3.14
C ALA A 223 -23.82 7.49 3.57
N ARG A 224 -23.79 6.66 4.62
CA ARG A 224 -25.00 6.13 5.27
C ARG A 224 -25.72 7.17 6.12
N GLY A 225 -25.15 8.38 6.28
CA GLY A 225 -25.69 9.44 7.11
C GLY A 225 -25.36 9.30 8.59
N TYR A 226 -24.49 8.36 8.98
CA TYR A 226 -24.02 8.21 10.36
C TYR A 226 -22.86 9.18 10.64
N TYR A 227 -23.13 10.48 10.46
CA TYR A 227 -22.09 11.53 10.47
C TYR A 227 -21.21 11.54 11.72
N PRO A 228 -21.73 11.44 12.96
CA PRO A 228 -20.86 11.46 14.14
C PRO A 228 -19.82 10.34 14.14
N GLU A 229 -20.25 9.13 13.77
CA GLU A 229 -19.35 7.96 13.71
C GLU A 229 -18.40 8.05 12.53
N GLY A 230 -18.90 8.44 11.36
CA GLY A 230 -18.07 8.68 10.18
C GLY A 230 -16.96 9.69 10.47
N PHE A 231 -17.27 10.86 11.03
CA PHE A 231 -16.24 11.84 11.38
C PHE A 231 -15.26 11.35 12.46
N ARG A 232 -15.73 10.58 13.45
CA ARG A 232 -14.88 9.96 14.48
C ARG A 232 -13.88 8.99 13.87
N LEU A 233 -14.35 8.11 12.98
CA LEU A 233 -13.50 7.15 12.27
C LEU A 233 -12.52 7.85 11.34
N MET A 234 -12.95 8.94 10.70
CA MET A 234 -12.13 9.71 9.78
C MET A 234 -10.87 10.27 10.45
N GLU A 235 -10.86 10.49 11.76
CA GLU A 235 -9.65 10.90 12.51
C GLU A 235 -8.52 9.87 12.47
N ALA A 236 -8.80 8.61 12.12
CA ALA A 236 -7.79 7.57 11.97
C ALA A 236 -6.69 7.96 10.98
N ARG A 237 -6.97 8.82 9.98
CA ARG A 237 -5.97 9.35 9.04
C ARG A 237 -4.76 9.99 9.73
N TYR A 238 -4.95 10.57 10.92
CA TYR A 238 -3.85 11.16 11.70
C TYR A 238 -2.84 10.14 12.24
N ARG A 239 -3.15 8.84 12.17
CA ARG A 239 -2.26 7.75 12.56
C ARG A 239 -1.64 7.03 11.35
N MET A 240 -1.95 7.44 10.12
CA MET A 240 -1.39 6.82 8.92
C MET A 240 0.09 7.19 8.74
N PRO A 241 0.92 6.26 8.24
CA PRO A 241 2.33 6.53 7.94
C PRO A 241 2.53 7.69 6.94
N GLU A 242 1.62 7.84 5.98
CA GLU A 242 1.68 8.79 4.88
C GLU A 242 1.18 10.20 5.27
N LEU A 243 0.84 10.42 6.54
CA LEU A 243 0.30 11.70 7.03
C LEU A 243 1.08 12.93 6.54
N GLY A 244 2.41 12.84 6.53
CA GLY A 244 3.30 13.93 6.14
C GLY A 244 3.30 14.25 4.64
N LEU A 245 2.75 13.38 3.78
CA LEU A 245 2.65 13.60 2.34
C LEU A 245 1.48 14.52 1.99
N TYR A 246 0.39 14.44 2.75
CA TYR A 246 -0.88 15.10 2.38
C TYR A 246 -1.30 16.18 3.37
N MET A 247 -0.64 16.28 4.52
CA MET A 247 -0.99 17.28 5.53
C MET A 247 0.17 18.14 5.98
N ASN A 248 -0.17 19.40 6.30
CA ASN A 248 0.76 20.33 6.89
C ASN A 248 0.98 20.01 8.39
N LEU A 249 2.07 19.30 8.69
CA LEU A 249 2.45 18.92 10.05
C LEU A 249 2.62 20.12 11.01
N SER A 250 2.93 21.32 10.50
CA SER A 250 3.04 22.51 11.35
C SER A 250 1.70 22.94 11.97
N VAL A 251 0.58 22.65 11.28
CA VAL A 251 -0.78 22.89 11.77
C VAL A 251 -1.16 21.79 12.78
N MET A 252 -0.74 20.55 12.55
CA MET A 252 -1.05 19.41 13.42
C MET A 252 -0.43 19.50 14.82
N ASN A 253 0.66 20.24 14.96
CA ASN A 253 1.30 20.51 16.27
C ASN A 253 0.56 21.57 17.11
N LYS A 254 -0.57 22.11 16.62
CA LYS A 254 -1.42 23.04 17.39
C LYS A 254 -2.54 22.28 18.11
N GLU A 255 -3.00 22.85 19.22
CA GLU A 255 -4.16 22.30 19.94
C GLU A 255 -5.38 22.27 19.01
N ARG A 256 -5.97 21.07 18.87
CA ARG A 256 -7.15 20.87 18.02
C ARG A 256 -8.41 21.24 18.79
N TRP A 257 -9.24 22.08 18.19
CA TRP A 257 -10.57 22.38 18.72
C TRP A 257 -11.46 21.13 18.68
N GLN A 258 -12.03 20.75 19.83
CA GLN A 258 -12.91 19.59 20.00
C GLN A 258 -14.34 20.02 20.37
N GLY A 259 -14.74 21.24 20.00
CA GLY A 259 -16.05 21.79 20.32
C GLY A 259 -16.11 22.63 21.61
N GLN A 260 -14.96 22.98 22.21
CA GLN A 260 -14.95 23.88 23.38
C GLN A 260 -15.38 25.30 22.98
N SER A 261 -15.77 26.14 23.96
CA SER A 261 -16.09 27.54 23.67
C SER A 261 -14.90 28.28 23.03
N ILE A 262 -15.21 29.02 21.96
CA ILE A 262 -14.28 29.86 21.20
C ILE A 262 -14.39 31.35 21.54
N SER A 263 -15.29 31.74 22.46
CA SER A 263 -15.48 33.13 22.87
C SER A 263 -14.17 33.81 23.29
N GLY A 264 -13.81 34.90 22.61
CA GLY A 264 -12.59 35.66 22.86
C GLY A 264 -11.30 34.95 22.44
N LYS A 265 -11.41 33.82 21.73
CA LYS A 265 -10.28 33.07 21.17
C LYS A 265 -10.19 33.32 19.67
N ARG A 266 -9.09 32.87 19.08
CA ARG A 266 -8.89 32.87 17.63
C ARG A 266 -8.77 31.43 17.18
N LEU A 267 -9.58 31.03 16.21
CA LEU A 267 -9.49 29.72 15.60
C LEU A 267 -8.80 29.83 14.24
N LEU A 268 -7.77 29.01 14.03
CA LEU A 268 -7.18 28.80 12.71
C LEU A 268 -7.95 27.66 12.03
N VAL A 269 -8.58 27.96 10.89
CA VAL A 269 -9.20 26.93 10.03
C VAL A 269 -8.28 26.63 8.87
N HIS A 270 -7.98 25.36 8.66
CA HIS A 270 -7.08 24.88 7.62
C HIS A 270 -7.83 23.87 6.74
N GLY A 271 -7.78 24.08 5.42
CA GLY A 271 -8.30 23.11 4.45
C GLY A 271 -7.39 21.90 4.37
N GLU A 272 -7.99 20.72 4.25
CA GLU A 272 -7.25 19.45 4.22
C GLU A 272 -7.56 18.64 2.96
N GLN A 273 -8.84 18.55 2.59
CA GLN A 273 -9.33 17.75 1.47
C GLN A 273 -9.42 18.57 0.17
N GLY A 274 -9.96 17.96 -0.89
CA GLY A 274 -10.07 18.56 -2.22
C GLY A 274 -10.87 19.87 -2.23
N LEU A 275 -10.74 20.63 -3.32
CA LEU A 275 -11.41 21.94 -3.46
C LEU A 275 -12.94 21.84 -3.30
N GLY A 276 -13.54 20.76 -3.79
CA GLY A 276 -14.98 20.49 -3.62
C GLY A 276 -15.38 20.44 -2.14
N ASP A 277 -14.65 19.67 -1.34
CA ASP A 277 -14.91 19.55 0.10
C ASP A 277 -14.69 20.86 0.84
N MET A 278 -13.65 21.60 0.48
CA MET A 278 -13.39 22.93 1.04
C MET A 278 -14.55 23.89 0.77
N LEU A 279 -15.07 23.92 -0.46
CA LEU A 279 -16.25 24.73 -0.82
C LEU A 279 -17.53 24.25 -0.13
N MET A 280 -17.67 22.94 0.09
CA MET A 280 -18.78 22.41 0.88
C MET A 280 -18.68 22.83 2.35
N MET A 281 -17.49 22.80 2.94
CA MET A 281 -17.30 23.08 4.37
C MET A 281 -17.19 24.57 4.72
N VAL A 282 -16.75 25.43 3.78
CA VAL A 282 -16.62 26.88 4.04
C VAL A 282 -17.94 27.54 4.45
N ARG A 283 -19.09 26.95 4.06
CA ARG A 283 -20.44 27.42 4.45
C ARG A 283 -20.68 27.41 5.96
N TYR A 284 -19.91 26.63 6.72
CA TYR A 284 -20.01 26.55 8.17
C TYR A 284 -19.18 27.62 8.88
N LEU A 285 -18.28 28.34 8.19
CA LEU A 285 -17.48 29.40 8.81
C LEU A 285 -18.31 30.55 9.41
N PRO A 286 -19.39 31.04 8.78
CA PRO A 286 -20.24 32.05 9.40
C PRO A 286 -20.92 31.55 10.69
N LEU A 287 -21.33 30.28 10.72
CA LEU A 287 -21.94 29.66 11.90
C LEU A 287 -20.93 29.50 13.04
N LEU A 288 -19.69 29.17 12.70
CA LEU A 288 -18.59 29.09 13.66
C LEU A 288 -18.24 30.48 14.19
N HIS A 289 -18.14 31.50 13.32
CA HIS A 289 -17.88 32.88 13.74
C HIS A 289 -18.95 33.42 14.70
N ALA A 290 -20.22 33.07 14.48
CA ALA A 290 -21.32 33.45 15.36
C ALA A 290 -21.21 32.89 16.80
N GLN A 291 -20.34 31.91 17.05
CA GLN A 291 -20.13 31.30 18.36
C GLN A 291 -19.06 32.00 19.23
N GLY A 292 -18.33 32.99 18.69
CA GLY A 292 -17.35 33.79 19.44
C GLY A 292 -16.04 34.04 18.73
#